data_AF-A0A937ZSP7-F1
#
_entry.id   AF-A0A937ZSP7-F1
#
_cell.length_a   1.000
_cell.length_b   1.000
_cell.length_c   1.000
_cell.angle_alpha   90.00
_cell.angle_beta   90.00
_cell.angle_gamma   90.00
#
_symmetry.space_group_name_H-M   'P 1'
#
loop_
_entity.id
_entity.type
_entity.pdbx_description
1 polymer ?
#
loop_
_entity_poly.entity_id
_entity_poly.type
_entity_poly.pdbx_seq_one_letter_code
_entity_poly.pdbx_strand_id
1 'polypeptide(L)'
;MSRTTQENVDLNRNFVDHRGGAWPANPGYEELAGAIVPGDWNEAAKAAADRRLDAYGEAHGMFALQSAISIGQWTQPGGAFYGGRTATWSRRAMEAICCDELAAARGAILLDFHTGLGPRGYDEPISCLTPDGAADRRAREIFGGEVTNPGAGNSASAAVMGTMADGIAVAAPWAEWTSLALEFGVVPVRDTLDAIRADAWLARDRTSNSHAARAIRRRMRETFHGDDNDWKARVWACGSDFAARAFAALDRM
;
A
#
# COMPACT_ATOMS: atom_id res chain seq x y z
N MET A 1 -4.52 7.15 14.35
CA MET A 1 -4.15 6.16 13.32
C MET A 1 -3.44 6.91 12.21
N SER A 2 -2.34 6.36 11.71
CA SER A 2 -1.63 6.82 10.51
C SER A 2 -1.26 5.58 9.70
N ARG A 3 -1.08 5.74 8.39
CA ARG A 3 -0.59 4.66 7.50
C ARG A 3 0.89 4.35 7.75
N THR A 4 1.63 5.30 8.32
CA THR A 4 3.08 5.22 8.45
C THR A 4 3.51 4.65 9.80
N THR A 5 4.75 4.14 9.82
CA THR A 5 5.50 3.81 11.05
C THR A 5 5.76 5.05 11.92
N GLN A 6 6.33 4.84 13.11
CA GLN A 6 6.73 5.92 14.01
C GLN A 6 7.75 6.89 13.39
N GLU A 7 8.56 6.43 12.42
CA GLU A 7 9.52 7.23 11.67
C GLU A 7 8.90 8.00 10.49
N ASN A 8 7.56 7.99 10.33
CA ASN A 8 6.85 8.54 9.18
C ASN A 8 7.19 7.84 7.85
N VAL A 9 7.53 6.56 7.90
CA VAL A 9 7.81 5.73 6.71
C VAL A 9 6.60 4.85 6.40
N ASP A 10 6.16 4.84 5.15
CA ASP A 10 5.27 3.79 4.63
C ASP A 10 6.08 2.50 4.53
N LEU A 11 5.77 1.55 5.41
CA LEU A 11 6.49 0.28 5.49
C LEU A 11 6.41 -0.50 4.16
N ASN A 12 5.27 -0.39 3.45
CA ASN A 12 5.06 -1.06 2.17
C ASN A 12 5.70 -0.29 0.98
N ARG A 13 6.59 0.67 1.27
CA ARG A 13 7.54 1.32 0.33
C ARG A 13 8.99 1.23 0.83
N ASN A 14 9.24 0.56 1.95
CA ASN A 14 10.56 0.55 2.60
C ASN A 14 11.44 -0.63 2.15
N PHE A 15 10.91 -1.61 1.42
CA PHE A 15 11.66 -2.82 1.04
C PHE A 15 12.47 -2.68 -0.26
N VAL A 16 12.96 -1.47 -0.55
CA VAL A 16 13.93 -1.22 -1.64
C VAL A 16 15.36 -1.52 -1.18
N ASP A 17 16.33 -1.57 -2.10
CA ASP A 17 17.74 -1.62 -1.69
C ASP A 17 18.21 -0.27 -1.15
N HIS A 18 18.53 -0.22 0.15
CA HIS A 18 19.07 0.97 0.81
C HIS A 18 20.60 1.04 0.81
N ARG A 19 21.31 -0.06 0.47
CA ARG A 19 22.78 -0.13 0.56
C ARG A 19 23.44 0.69 -0.55
N GLY A 20 22.85 0.70 -1.74
CA GLY A 20 23.38 1.42 -2.90
C GLY A 20 23.14 2.94 -2.89
N GLY A 21 22.28 3.45 -2.01
CA GLY A 21 21.93 4.88 -1.99
C GLY A 21 21.28 5.39 -3.28
N ALA A 22 20.71 4.49 -4.09
CA ALA A 22 19.99 4.80 -5.32
C ALA A 22 18.55 4.31 -5.17
N TRP A 23 17.67 5.21 -4.73
CA TRP A 23 16.25 4.91 -4.56
C TRP A 23 15.51 5.07 -5.89
N PRO A 24 14.39 4.34 -6.09
CA PRO A 24 13.58 4.51 -7.28
C PRO A 24 13.09 5.95 -7.46
N ALA A 25 13.08 6.42 -8.70
CA ALA A 25 12.55 7.73 -9.04
C ALA A 25 11.01 7.68 -9.16
N ASN A 26 10.36 8.78 -8.79
CA ASN A 26 8.94 8.99 -9.05
C ASN A 26 8.75 10.43 -9.55
N PRO A 27 8.99 10.69 -10.85
CA PRO A 27 8.91 12.04 -11.42
C PRO A 27 7.53 12.69 -11.24
N GLY A 28 6.46 11.90 -11.29
CA GLY A 28 5.10 12.39 -11.07
C GLY A 28 4.91 12.92 -9.64
N TYR A 29 5.45 12.21 -8.63
CA TYR A 29 5.46 12.75 -7.27
C TYR A 29 6.32 14.00 -7.15
N GLU A 30 7.50 14.00 -7.75
CA GLU A 30 8.42 15.15 -7.70
C GLU A 30 7.79 16.42 -8.28
N GLU A 31 7.07 16.29 -9.40
CA GLU A 31 6.31 17.38 -10.02
C GLU A 31 5.16 17.87 -9.12
N LEU A 32 4.49 16.94 -8.44
CA LEU A 32 3.26 17.20 -7.69
C LEU A 32 3.47 17.38 -6.19
N ALA A 33 4.69 17.25 -5.66
CA ALA A 33 4.95 17.15 -4.21
C ALA A 33 4.24 18.25 -3.39
N GLY A 34 4.32 19.51 -3.86
CA GLY A 34 3.68 20.66 -3.22
C GLY A 34 2.14 20.69 -3.31
N ALA A 35 1.53 19.95 -4.24
CA ALA A 35 0.08 19.77 -4.33
C ALA A 35 -0.40 18.49 -3.61
N ILE A 36 0.44 17.46 -3.54
CA ILE A 36 0.14 16.25 -2.78
C ILE A 36 0.07 16.62 -1.29
N VAL A 37 1.12 17.24 -0.75
CA VAL A 37 1.15 17.69 0.65
C VAL A 37 1.52 19.19 0.71
N PRO A 38 0.55 20.11 0.49
CA PRO A 38 0.79 21.55 0.55
C PRO A 38 1.39 22.01 1.88
N GLY A 39 2.02 23.19 1.88
CA GLY A 39 2.60 23.80 3.08
C GLY A 39 1.56 24.05 4.18
N ASP A 40 0.35 24.47 3.77
CA ASP A 40 -0.80 24.74 4.64
C ASP A 40 -1.98 23.84 4.26
N TRP A 41 -2.92 23.63 5.18
CA TRP A 41 -4.12 22.79 5.03
C TRP A 41 -5.43 23.55 5.27
N ASN A 42 -5.42 24.85 4.99
CA ASN A 42 -6.63 25.67 4.92
C ASN A 42 -7.39 25.46 3.59
N GLU A 43 -8.61 26.00 3.50
CA GLU A 43 -9.49 25.83 2.33
C GLU A 43 -8.86 26.34 1.03
N ALA A 44 -8.22 27.50 1.04
CA ALA A 44 -7.59 28.09 -0.14
C ALA A 44 -6.39 27.26 -0.63
N ALA A 45 -5.56 26.78 0.30
CA ALA A 45 -4.42 25.92 0.01
C ALA A 45 -4.87 24.56 -0.57
N LYS A 46 -5.91 23.95 0.02
CA LYS A 46 -6.52 22.72 -0.51
C LYS A 46 -7.08 22.93 -1.91
N ALA A 47 -7.85 23.99 -2.15
CA ALA A 47 -8.41 24.28 -3.46
C ALA A 47 -7.32 24.52 -4.53
N ALA A 48 -6.22 25.19 -4.18
CA ALA A 48 -5.10 25.38 -5.09
C ALA A 48 -4.36 24.07 -5.40
N ALA A 49 -4.14 23.23 -4.38
CA ALA A 49 -3.54 21.92 -4.53
C ALA A 49 -4.41 21.01 -5.40
N ASP A 50 -5.72 20.94 -5.15
CA ASP A 50 -6.64 20.09 -5.87
C ASP A 50 -6.74 20.51 -7.34
N ARG A 51 -6.76 21.81 -7.67
CA ARG A 51 -6.68 22.27 -9.07
C ARG A 51 -5.44 21.77 -9.80
N ARG A 52 -4.28 21.71 -9.12
CA ARG A 52 -3.04 21.22 -9.73
C ARG A 52 -3.07 19.70 -9.94
N LEU A 53 -3.63 18.95 -8.99
CA LEU A 53 -3.80 17.50 -9.12
C LEU A 53 -4.81 17.17 -10.22
N ASP A 54 -5.94 17.87 -10.27
CA ASP A 54 -6.97 17.69 -11.28
C ASP A 54 -6.41 18.00 -12.67
N ALA A 55 -5.65 19.10 -12.84
CA ALA A 55 -5.00 19.42 -14.12
C ALA A 55 -4.00 18.35 -14.59
N TYR A 56 -3.19 17.79 -13.69
CA TYR A 56 -2.30 16.67 -14.03
C TYR A 56 -3.11 15.44 -14.43
N GLY A 57 -4.19 15.18 -13.69
CA GLY A 57 -5.11 14.10 -13.97
C GLY A 57 -5.84 14.22 -15.31
N GLU A 58 -6.22 15.44 -15.72
CA GLU A 58 -6.78 15.73 -17.04
C GLU A 58 -5.76 15.51 -18.16
N ALA A 59 -4.50 15.90 -17.93
CA ALA A 59 -3.44 15.77 -18.92
C ALA A 59 -2.91 14.33 -19.09
N HIS A 60 -2.84 13.55 -18.01
CA HIS A 60 -2.18 12.25 -17.97
C HIS A 60 -3.12 11.07 -17.66
N GLY A 61 -4.35 11.34 -17.24
CA GLY A 61 -5.33 10.35 -16.80
C GLY A 61 -5.34 10.13 -15.28
N MET A 62 -6.50 9.72 -14.76
CA MET A 62 -6.69 9.48 -13.31
C MET A 62 -5.79 8.40 -12.75
N PHE A 63 -5.54 7.33 -13.50
CA PHE A 63 -4.64 6.26 -13.06
C PHE A 63 -3.18 6.72 -12.98
N ALA A 64 -2.75 7.61 -13.89
CA ALA A 64 -1.42 8.21 -13.84
C ALA A 64 -1.26 9.15 -12.63
N LEU A 65 -2.29 9.93 -12.30
CA LEU A 65 -2.32 10.73 -11.06
C LEU A 65 -2.26 9.85 -9.81
N GLN A 66 -3.08 8.80 -9.74
CA GLN A 66 -3.05 7.83 -8.64
C GLN A 66 -1.65 7.19 -8.52
N SER A 67 -1.03 6.83 -9.64
CA SER A 67 0.31 6.24 -9.66
C SER A 67 1.35 7.23 -9.16
N ALA A 68 1.34 8.48 -9.66
CA ALA A 68 2.24 9.54 -9.21
C ALA A 68 2.20 9.72 -7.69
N ILE A 69 1.02 9.63 -7.08
CA ILE A 69 0.87 9.78 -5.62
C ILE A 69 1.31 8.53 -4.87
N SER A 70 0.97 7.33 -5.36
CA SER A 70 0.95 6.12 -4.53
C SER A 70 2.12 5.15 -4.73
N ILE A 71 2.85 5.15 -5.85
CA ILE A 71 3.89 4.13 -6.11
C ILE A 71 5.08 4.15 -5.15
N GLY A 72 5.22 5.22 -4.36
CA GLY A 72 6.32 5.43 -3.41
C GLY A 72 7.21 6.60 -3.83
N GLN A 73 7.90 7.18 -2.85
CA GLN A 73 8.92 8.20 -3.07
C GLN A 73 9.95 8.21 -1.92
N TRP A 74 11.15 8.70 -2.20
CA TRP A 74 12.28 8.67 -1.25
C TRP A 74 13.03 10.01 -1.13
N THR A 75 12.39 11.10 -1.60
CA THR A 75 12.98 12.44 -1.67
C THR A 75 12.32 13.43 -0.70
N GLN A 76 11.10 13.14 -0.23
CA GLN A 76 10.29 14.02 0.62
C GLN A 76 9.93 13.33 1.95
N PRO A 77 10.77 13.42 3.01
CA PRO A 77 10.51 12.73 4.28
C PRO A 77 9.19 13.09 4.98
N GLY A 78 8.66 14.29 4.73
CA GLY A 78 7.36 14.76 5.24
C GLY A 78 6.21 14.55 4.27
N GLY A 79 6.40 13.78 3.19
CA GLY A 79 5.42 13.53 2.15
C GLY A 79 4.63 12.23 2.37
N ALA A 80 3.49 12.10 1.68
CA ALA A 80 2.76 10.85 1.56
C ALA A 80 3.62 9.76 0.87
N PHE A 81 3.39 8.49 1.22
CA PHE A 81 4.07 7.31 0.65
C PHE A 81 5.61 7.37 0.69
N TYR A 82 6.17 8.06 1.68
CA TYR A 82 7.62 8.13 1.88
C TYR A 82 8.19 6.77 2.30
N GLY A 83 9.12 6.21 1.53
CA GLY A 83 9.69 4.89 1.78
C GLY A 83 10.96 4.85 2.62
N GLY A 84 11.45 5.99 3.16
CA GLY A 84 12.60 6.02 4.07
C GLY A 84 13.99 5.86 3.43
N ARG A 85 15.05 6.39 4.06
CA ARG A 85 16.43 6.30 3.53
C ARG A 85 17.22 5.10 4.04
N THR A 86 16.66 4.32 4.94
CA THR A 86 17.28 3.13 5.52
C THR A 86 16.21 2.09 5.76
N ALA A 87 16.63 0.83 5.94
CA ALA A 87 15.73 -0.18 6.47
C ALA A 87 15.23 0.31 7.84
N THR A 88 13.91 0.39 8.01
CA THR A 88 13.30 0.80 9.28
C THR A 88 13.43 -0.30 10.33
N TRP A 89 13.11 0.02 11.58
CA TRP A 89 13.05 -1.03 12.61
C TRP A 89 12.01 -2.10 12.26
N SER A 90 10.81 -1.70 11.80
CA SER A 90 9.73 -2.64 11.46
C SER A 90 10.11 -3.56 10.30
N ARG A 91 10.80 -3.04 9.27
CA ARG A 91 11.34 -3.87 8.19
C ARG A 91 12.30 -4.94 8.72
N ARG A 92 13.31 -4.56 9.51
CA ARG A 92 14.29 -5.50 10.06
C ARG A 92 13.64 -6.55 10.96
N ALA A 93 12.66 -6.14 11.76
CA ALA A 93 11.92 -7.05 12.63
C ALA A 93 11.15 -8.10 11.79
N MET A 94 10.46 -7.67 10.73
CA MET A 94 9.77 -8.57 9.82
C MET A 94 10.72 -9.54 9.11
N GLU A 95 11.82 -9.02 8.56
CA GLU A 95 12.84 -9.85 7.90
C GLU A 95 13.44 -10.89 8.86
N ALA A 96 13.72 -10.52 10.12
CA ALA A 96 14.22 -11.45 11.13
C ALA A 96 13.21 -12.55 11.47
N ILE A 97 11.95 -12.18 11.72
CA ILE A 97 10.87 -13.15 11.99
C ILE A 97 10.72 -14.12 10.82
N CYS A 98 10.69 -13.62 9.59
CA CYS A 98 10.55 -14.49 8.41
C CYS A 98 11.77 -15.41 8.23
N CYS A 99 12.99 -14.90 8.44
CA CYS A 99 14.21 -15.71 8.37
C CYS A 99 14.18 -16.86 9.39
N ASP A 100 13.77 -16.57 10.63
CA ASP A 100 13.79 -17.53 11.73
C ASP A 100 12.63 -18.54 11.63
N GLU A 101 11.39 -18.06 11.50
CA GLU A 101 10.18 -18.90 11.49
C GLU A 101 10.06 -19.75 10.22
N LEU A 102 10.66 -19.30 9.11
CA LEU A 102 10.61 -20.01 7.83
C LEU A 102 11.90 -20.77 7.51
N ALA A 103 12.84 -20.89 8.45
CA ALA A 103 14.16 -21.51 8.23
C ALA A 103 14.11 -22.92 7.62
N ALA A 104 13.07 -23.70 7.92
CA ALA A 104 12.85 -25.04 7.39
C ALA A 104 11.72 -25.14 6.35
N ALA A 105 11.09 -24.01 6.00
CA ALA A 105 9.97 -23.97 5.07
C ALA A 105 10.45 -24.26 3.65
N ARG A 106 9.74 -25.14 2.94
CA ARG A 106 9.94 -25.40 1.51
C ARG A 106 9.05 -24.53 0.64
N GLY A 107 7.85 -24.21 1.12
CA GLY A 107 6.89 -23.33 0.50
C GLY A 107 6.36 -22.31 1.50
N ALA A 108 6.04 -21.12 1.03
CA ALA A 108 5.47 -20.07 1.85
C ALA A 108 4.42 -19.27 1.06
N ILE A 109 3.32 -18.94 1.72
CA ILE A 109 2.26 -18.10 1.15
C ILE A 109 2.07 -16.86 2.03
N LEU A 110 2.17 -15.68 1.43
CA LEU A 110 1.86 -14.40 2.07
C LEU A 110 0.46 -13.92 1.61
N LEU A 111 -0.46 -13.79 2.56
CA LEU A 111 -1.70 -13.03 2.39
C LEU A 111 -1.57 -11.70 3.12
N ASP A 112 -1.41 -10.61 2.37
CA ASP A 112 -1.22 -9.26 2.89
C ASP A 112 -2.54 -8.48 2.82
N PHE A 113 -3.13 -8.21 3.98
CA PHE A 113 -4.46 -7.62 4.07
C PHE A 113 -4.39 -6.09 4.06
N HIS A 114 -5.04 -5.47 3.09
CA HIS A 114 -5.09 -4.02 2.93
C HIS A 114 -6.52 -3.50 2.90
N THR A 115 -6.64 -2.22 3.20
CA THR A 115 -7.85 -1.45 2.97
C THR A 115 -7.48 -0.15 2.27
N GLY A 116 -8.41 0.39 1.49
CA GLY A 116 -8.30 1.75 0.94
C GLY A 116 -8.32 1.85 -0.58
N LEU A 117 -8.13 0.74 -1.31
CA LEU A 117 -8.34 0.72 -2.76
C LEU A 117 -9.73 0.18 -3.13
N GLY A 118 -10.42 0.90 -4.02
CA GLY A 118 -11.73 0.51 -4.56
C GLY A 118 -12.94 1.01 -3.76
N PRO A 119 -14.14 1.04 -4.37
CA PRO A 119 -15.38 1.44 -3.69
C PRO A 119 -15.77 0.42 -2.61
N ARG A 120 -16.70 0.82 -1.72
CA ARG A 120 -17.19 -0.05 -0.65
C ARG A 120 -17.66 -1.40 -1.17
N GLY A 121 -17.09 -2.48 -0.62
CA GLY A 121 -17.45 -3.85 -0.98
C GLY A 121 -16.79 -4.37 -2.26
N TYR A 122 -15.85 -3.60 -2.82
CA TYR A 122 -14.89 -4.12 -3.78
C TYR A 122 -13.77 -4.83 -3.03
N ASP A 123 -13.57 -6.10 -3.33
CA ASP A 123 -12.44 -6.91 -2.88
C ASP A 123 -11.58 -7.28 -4.10
N GLU A 124 -10.30 -6.94 -4.03
CA GLU A 124 -9.36 -7.21 -5.11
C GLU A 124 -8.20 -8.06 -4.60
N PRO A 125 -8.07 -9.31 -5.07
CA PRO A 125 -6.87 -10.11 -4.87
C PRO A 125 -5.79 -9.71 -5.89
N ILE A 126 -4.72 -9.10 -5.41
CA ILE A 126 -3.67 -8.50 -6.23
C ILE A 126 -2.38 -9.31 -6.10
N SER A 127 -1.92 -9.88 -7.22
CA SER A 127 -0.59 -10.43 -7.37
C SER A 127 0.39 -9.30 -7.68
N CYS A 128 1.29 -8.99 -6.74
CA CYS A 128 2.41 -8.06 -6.95
C CYS A 128 3.64 -8.75 -7.56
N LEU A 129 3.48 -9.98 -8.05
CA LEU A 129 4.55 -10.79 -8.62
C LEU A 129 4.79 -10.42 -10.09
N THR A 130 5.92 -10.86 -10.65
CA THR A 130 6.18 -10.69 -12.09
C THR A 130 5.02 -11.30 -12.90
N PRO A 131 4.34 -10.52 -13.77
CA PRO A 131 3.26 -11.01 -14.61
C PRO A 131 3.67 -12.25 -15.39
N ASP A 132 2.83 -13.27 -15.39
CA ASP A 132 3.10 -14.57 -16.04
C ASP A 132 4.41 -15.25 -15.57
N GLY A 133 4.96 -14.85 -14.43
CA GLY A 133 6.01 -15.57 -13.73
C GLY A 133 5.48 -16.87 -13.11
N ALA A 134 6.39 -17.75 -12.69
CA ALA A 134 6.00 -19.01 -12.05
C ALA A 134 5.15 -18.78 -10.79
N ALA A 135 5.54 -17.81 -9.96
CA ALA A 135 4.81 -17.48 -8.74
C ALA A 135 3.43 -16.85 -9.03
N ASP A 136 3.30 -16.02 -10.07
CA ASP A 136 2.03 -15.40 -10.48
C ASP A 136 1.04 -16.44 -11.04
N ARG A 137 1.53 -17.38 -11.87
CA ARG A 137 0.70 -18.51 -12.32
C ARG A 137 0.24 -19.37 -11.15
N ARG A 138 1.13 -19.69 -10.21
CA ARG A 138 0.77 -20.42 -9.00
C ARG A 138 -0.26 -19.66 -8.16
N ALA A 139 -0.15 -18.34 -8.03
CA ALA A 139 -1.16 -17.54 -7.34
C ALA A 139 -2.54 -17.70 -8.00
N ARG A 140 -2.63 -17.62 -9.34
CA ARG A 140 -3.87 -17.85 -10.08
C ARG A 140 -4.40 -19.28 -9.96
N GLU A 141 -3.52 -20.28 -9.90
CA GLU A 141 -3.90 -21.68 -9.69
C GLU A 141 -4.45 -21.93 -8.28
N ILE A 142 -3.87 -21.30 -7.26
CA ILE A 142 -4.30 -21.44 -5.85
C ILE A 142 -5.57 -20.65 -5.58
N PHE A 143 -5.63 -19.41 -6.05
CA PHE A 143 -6.63 -18.44 -5.63
C PHE A 143 -7.71 -18.15 -6.68
N GLY A 144 -7.57 -18.62 -7.91
CA GLY A 144 -8.59 -18.49 -8.95
C GLY A 144 -8.34 -17.37 -9.96
N GLY A 145 -9.28 -17.24 -10.90
CA GLY A 145 -9.19 -16.31 -12.03
C GLY A 145 -9.46 -14.85 -11.66
N GLU A 146 -9.92 -14.58 -10.44
CA GLU A 146 -10.15 -13.24 -9.90
C GLU A 146 -8.85 -12.48 -9.56
N VAL A 147 -7.70 -13.18 -9.49
CA VAL A 147 -6.40 -12.57 -9.20
C VAL A 147 -6.00 -11.59 -10.30
N THR A 148 -5.84 -10.32 -9.92
CA THR A 148 -5.33 -9.25 -10.77
C THR A 148 -3.82 -9.07 -10.57
N ASN A 149 -3.18 -8.32 -11.46
CA ASN A 149 -1.76 -8.00 -11.40
C ASN A 149 -1.51 -6.59 -11.97
N PRO A 150 -0.96 -5.64 -11.18
CA PRO A 150 -0.68 -4.28 -11.64
C PRO A 150 0.28 -4.22 -12.83
N GLY A 151 1.26 -5.13 -12.88
CA GLY A 151 2.19 -5.24 -14.01
C GLY A 151 1.56 -5.76 -15.30
N ALA A 152 0.41 -6.45 -15.20
CA ALA A 152 -0.39 -6.87 -16.35
C ALA A 152 -1.44 -5.82 -16.77
N GLY A 153 -1.57 -4.71 -16.03
CA GLY A 153 -2.51 -3.63 -16.33
C GLY A 153 -3.99 -3.96 -16.07
N ASN A 154 -4.28 -5.04 -15.34
CA ASN A 154 -5.65 -5.48 -15.03
C ASN A 154 -6.03 -5.28 -13.55
N SER A 155 -5.24 -4.49 -12.79
CA SER A 155 -5.50 -4.18 -11.39
C SER A 155 -5.91 -2.72 -11.18
N ALA A 156 -6.71 -2.44 -10.15
CA ALA A 156 -6.98 -1.06 -9.73
C ALA A 156 -5.78 -0.43 -9.00
N SER A 157 -4.84 -1.23 -8.53
CA SER A 157 -3.59 -0.77 -7.93
C SER A 157 -2.54 -0.41 -8.98
N ALA A 158 -1.68 0.56 -8.65
CA ALA A 158 -0.49 0.84 -9.44
C ALA A 158 0.59 -0.21 -9.19
N ALA A 159 1.55 -0.34 -10.11
CA ALA A 159 2.76 -1.12 -9.85
C ALA A 159 3.63 -0.37 -8.81
N VAL A 160 3.42 -0.68 -7.55
CA VAL A 160 4.09 -0.06 -6.40
C VAL A 160 5.49 -0.65 -6.19
N MET A 161 6.35 0.10 -5.50
CA MET A 161 7.76 -0.28 -5.31
C MET A 161 8.09 -0.47 -3.82
N GLY A 162 8.97 -1.43 -3.52
CA GLY A 162 9.48 -1.66 -2.17
C GLY A 162 8.45 -2.27 -1.23
N THR A 163 7.70 -3.25 -1.72
CA THR A 163 6.61 -3.88 -0.98
C THR A 163 7.12 -4.87 0.06
N MET A 164 6.33 -5.12 1.10
CA MET A 164 6.65 -6.12 2.11
C MET A 164 6.83 -7.52 1.51
N ALA A 165 6.04 -7.86 0.49
CA ALA A 165 6.16 -9.12 -0.24
C ALA A 165 7.55 -9.31 -0.85
N ASP A 166 8.10 -8.26 -1.48
CA ASP A 166 9.46 -8.29 -2.06
C ASP A 166 10.51 -8.58 -0.97
N GLY A 167 10.38 -7.91 0.17
CA GLY A 167 11.33 -8.02 1.27
C GLY A 167 11.32 -9.36 1.99
N ILE A 168 10.13 -9.86 2.30
CA ILE A 168 9.96 -11.13 3.00
C ILE A 168 10.48 -12.29 2.13
N ALA A 169 10.24 -12.25 0.81
CA ALA A 169 10.77 -13.25 -0.10
C ALA A 169 12.31 -13.28 -0.12
N VAL A 170 12.97 -12.12 -0.01
CA VAL A 170 14.43 -12.00 0.12
C VAL A 170 14.94 -12.51 1.47
N ALA A 171 14.15 -12.40 2.54
CA ALA A 171 14.53 -12.82 3.88
C ALA A 171 14.53 -14.36 4.06
N ALA A 172 13.68 -15.08 3.33
CA ALA A 172 13.69 -16.54 3.28
C ALA A 172 13.79 -17.03 1.82
N PRO A 173 14.95 -16.85 1.15
CA PRO A 173 15.11 -17.08 -0.27
C PRO A 173 15.10 -18.58 -0.66
N TRP A 174 15.16 -19.47 0.32
CA TRP A 174 15.08 -20.92 0.14
C TRP A 174 13.65 -21.43 -0.02
N ALA A 175 12.64 -20.68 0.45
CA ALA A 175 11.25 -21.08 0.36
C ALA A 175 10.66 -20.70 -1.00
N GLU A 176 9.78 -21.56 -1.51
CA GLU A 176 9.00 -21.27 -2.70
C GLU A 176 7.83 -20.33 -2.35
N TRP A 177 7.94 -19.07 -2.75
CA TRP A 177 6.99 -18.03 -2.37
C TRP A 177 5.80 -17.89 -3.32
N THR A 178 4.63 -17.68 -2.74
CA THR A 178 3.44 -17.11 -3.41
C THR A 178 2.91 -15.97 -2.54
N SER A 179 2.58 -14.82 -3.13
CA SER A 179 2.08 -13.68 -2.35
C SER A 179 0.88 -13.05 -3.02
N LEU A 180 -0.07 -12.60 -2.21
CA LEU A 180 -1.27 -11.91 -2.64
C LEU A 180 -1.55 -10.77 -1.67
N ALA A 181 -1.82 -9.58 -2.21
CA ALA A 181 -2.42 -8.50 -1.44
C ALA A 181 -3.94 -8.57 -1.59
N LEU A 182 -4.67 -8.62 -0.49
CA LEU A 182 -6.14 -8.56 -0.49
C LEU A 182 -6.55 -7.13 -0.15
N GLU A 183 -6.99 -6.38 -1.15
CA GLU A 183 -7.46 -5.01 -0.99
C GLU A 183 -8.97 -4.95 -0.77
N PHE A 184 -9.39 -4.34 0.33
CA PHE A 184 -10.80 -4.13 0.64
C PHE A 184 -11.17 -2.65 0.56
N GLY A 185 -12.04 -2.33 -0.39
CA GLY A 185 -12.54 -0.98 -0.61
C GLY A 185 -13.49 -0.52 0.50
N VAL A 186 -13.31 0.73 0.93
CA VAL A 186 -14.12 1.39 1.98
C VAL A 186 -14.78 2.63 1.41
N VAL A 187 -13.99 3.52 0.80
CA VAL A 187 -14.39 4.77 0.16
C VAL A 187 -13.69 4.90 -1.20
N PRO A 188 -14.18 5.74 -2.13
CA PRO A 188 -13.52 5.98 -3.40
C PRO A 188 -12.04 6.35 -3.27
N VAL A 189 -11.21 5.92 -4.22
CA VAL A 189 -9.74 6.12 -4.17
C VAL A 189 -9.34 7.58 -3.99
N ARG A 190 -10.07 8.53 -4.59
CA ARG A 190 -9.83 9.97 -4.42
C ARG A 190 -9.96 10.39 -2.95
N ASP A 191 -10.96 9.86 -2.25
CA ASP A 191 -11.19 10.15 -0.84
C ASP A 191 -10.13 9.50 0.04
N THR A 192 -9.68 8.29 -0.31
CA THR A 192 -8.54 7.63 0.33
C THR A 192 -7.27 8.46 0.21
N LEU A 193 -6.95 8.92 -1.01
CA LEU A 193 -5.76 9.73 -1.24
C LEU A 193 -5.85 11.09 -0.53
N ASP A 194 -7.01 11.76 -0.51
CA ASP A 194 -7.16 13.02 0.24
C ASP A 194 -6.99 12.82 1.76
N ALA A 195 -7.49 11.70 2.31
CA ALA A 195 -7.25 11.36 3.71
C ALA A 195 -5.76 11.14 4.01
N ILE A 196 -5.05 10.37 3.17
CA ILE A 196 -3.60 10.14 3.30
C ILE A 196 -2.82 11.46 3.20
N ARG A 197 -3.17 12.33 2.25
CA ARG A 197 -2.53 13.65 2.10
C ARG A 197 -2.70 14.49 3.36
N ALA A 198 -3.90 14.49 3.95
CA ALA A 198 -4.18 15.20 5.21
C ALA A 198 -3.39 14.64 6.39
N ASP A 199 -3.27 13.31 6.49
CA ASP A 199 -2.45 12.64 7.52
C ASP A 199 -0.97 12.98 7.36
N ALA A 200 -0.45 12.98 6.14
CA ALA A 200 0.93 13.35 5.85
C ALA A 200 1.21 14.82 6.20
N TRP A 201 0.27 15.74 5.94
CA TRP A 201 0.38 17.12 6.41
C TRP A 201 0.40 17.19 7.94
N LEU A 202 -0.50 16.48 8.62
CA LEU A 202 -0.57 16.44 10.08
C LEU A 202 0.67 15.81 10.71
N ALA A 203 1.36 14.90 10.01
CA ALA A 203 2.59 14.27 10.50
C ALA A 203 3.74 15.25 10.76
N ARG A 204 3.66 16.49 10.24
CA ARG A 204 4.60 17.59 10.54
C ARG A 204 4.50 18.07 11.99
N ASP A 205 3.32 17.98 12.60
CA ASP A 205 3.08 18.20 14.03
C ASP A 205 2.14 17.13 14.58
N ARG A 206 2.71 15.96 14.87
CA ARG A 206 1.99 14.82 15.44
C ARG A 206 1.44 15.09 16.84
N THR A 207 1.95 16.11 17.55
CA THR A 207 1.51 16.47 18.91
C THR A 207 0.26 17.33 18.92
N SER A 208 -0.10 17.92 17.77
CA SER A 208 -1.29 18.74 17.65
C SER A 208 -2.56 18.00 18.08
N ASN A 209 -3.28 18.57 19.04
CA ASN A 209 -4.61 18.14 19.45
C ASN A 209 -5.66 19.23 19.15
N SER A 210 -5.48 19.94 18.04
CA SER A 210 -6.51 20.87 17.54
C SER A 210 -7.77 20.12 17.09
N HIS A 211 -8.89 20.83 16.95
CA HIS A 211 -10.11 20.25 16.38
C HIS A 211 -9.85 19.69 14.96
N ALA A 212 -9.09 20.42 14.14
CA ALA A 212 -8.69 19.99 12.81
C ALA A 212 -7.84 18.69 12.86
N ALA A 213 -6.85 18.61 13.75
CA ALA A 213 -6.02 17.43 13.91
C ALA A 213 -6.83 16.19 14.34
N ARG A 214 -7.83 16.35 15.21
CA ARG A 214 -8.77 15.26 15.56
C ARG A 214 -9.64 14.85 14.38
N ALA A 215 -10.13 15.81 13.59
CA ALA A 215 -10.94 15.53 12.41
C ALA A 215 -10.16 14.75 11.34
N ILE A 216 -8.90 15.11 11.08
CA ILE A 216 -8.02 14.38 10.15
C ILE A 216 -7.79 12.94 10.62
N ARG A 217 -7.44 12.74 11.90
CA ARG A 217 -7.24 11.38 12.46
C ARG A 217 -8.50 10.53 12.43
N ARG A 218 -9.66 11.14 12.67
CA ARG A 218 -10.96 10.46 12.57
C ARG A 218 -11.22 10.03 11.12
N ARG A 219 -11.05 10.95 10.17
CA ARG A 219 -11.21 10.67 8.74
C ARG A 219 -10.30 9.55 8.27
N MET A 220 -9.03 9.54 8.67
CA MET A 220 -8.13 8.43 8.37
C MET A 220 -8.67 7.10 8.88
N ARG A 221 -9.18 7.05 10.11
CA ARG A 221 -9.80 5.82 10.63
C ARG A 221 -11.01 5.41 9.80
N GLU A 222 -11.92 6.33 9.50
CA GLU A 222 -13.12 6.06 8.69
C GLU A 222 -12.78 5.58 7.27
N THR A 223 -11.69 6.07 6.68
CA THR A 223 -11.22 5.68 5.34
C THR A 223 -10.66 4.25 5.28
N PHE A 224 -10.02 3.77 6.35
CA PHE A 224 -9.35 2.45 6.37
C PHE A 224 -10.08 1.42 7.25
N HIS A 225 -11.12 1.83 7.95
CA HIS A 225 -11.92 0.96 8.80
C HIS A 225 -13.40 1.30 8.60
N GLY A 226 -14.06 0.51 7.75
CA GLY A 226 -15.51 0.58 7.60
C GLY A 226 -16.17 0.26 8.94
N ASP A 227 -16.84 1.23 9.56
CA ASP A 227 -17.41 1.07 10.90
C ASP A 227 -18.69 0.19 10.91
N ASP A 228 -19.22 -0.19 9.75
CA ASP A 228 -20.45 -0.98 9.61
C ASP A 228 -20.23 -2.51 9.61
N ASN A 229 -21.22 -3.26 10.13
CA ASN A 229 -21.13 -4.71 10.30
C ASN A 229 -21.17 -5.47 8.96
N ASP A 230 -21.86 -4.96 7.94
CA ASP A 230 -21.99 -5.65 6.65
C ASP A 230 -20.66 -5.67 5.90
N TRP A 231 -19.91 -4.56 5.95
CA TRP A 231 -18.57 -4.48 5.39
C TRP A 231 -17.62 -5.43 6.12
N LYS A 232 -17.62 -5.42 7.47
CA LYS A 232 -16.78 -6.33 8.27
C LYS A 232 -17.09 -7.80 7.99
N ALA A 233 -18.37 -8.16 7.86
CA ALA A 233 -18.79 -9.52 7.52
C ALA A 233 -18.27 -9.96 6.15
N ARG A 234 -18.27 -9.06 5.15
CA ARG A 234 -17.69 -9.32 3.83
C ARG A 234 -16.18 -9.49 3.87
N VAL A 235 -15.45 -8.60 4.56
CA VAL A 235 -13.99 -8.73 4.73
C VAL A 235 -13.66 -10.06 5.39
N TRP A 236 -14.40 -10.43 6.44
CA TRP A 236 -14.23 -11.72 7.10
C TRP A 236 -14.48 -12.90 6.17
N ALA A 237 -15.59 -12.90 5.43
CA ALA A 237 -15.95 -14.00 4.53
C ALA A 237 -14.91 -14.18 3.41
N CYS A 238 -14.54 -13.09 2.72
CA CYS A 238 -13.54 -13.12 1.66
C CYS A 238 -12.16 -13.49 2.22
N GLY A 239 -11.71 -12.84 3.29
CA GLY A 239 -10.42 -13.15 3.91
C GLY A 239 -10.31 -14.59 4.40
N SER A 240 -11.39 -15.15 4.97
CA SER A 240 -11.43 -16.54 5.43
C SER A 240 -11.36 -17.53 4.26
N ASP A 241 -12.04 -17.23 3.15
CA ASP A 241 -12.00 -18.05 1.94
C ASP A 241 -10.59 -18.08 1.33
N PHE A 242 -9.95 -16.92 1.14
CA PHE A 242 -8.57 -16.88 0.64
C PHE A 242 -7.58 -17.56 1.60
N ALA A 243 -7.75 -17.40 2.92
CA ALA A 243 -6.94 -18.12 3.90
C ALA A 243 -7.12 -19.65 3.79
N ALA A 244 -8.36 -20.13 3.64
CA ALA A 244 -8.63 -21.55 3.47
C ALA A 244 -7.99 -22.11 2.18
N ARG A 245 -8.05 -21.37 1.07
CA ARG A 245 -7.37 -21.74 -0.19
C ARG A 245 -5.86 -21.80 -0.02
N ALA A 246 -5.27 -20.83 0.70
CA ALA A 246 -3.85 -20.80 1.01
C ALA A 246 -3.41 -22.02 1.84
N PHE A 247 -4.13 -22.34 2.93
CA PHE A 247 -3.82 -23.52 3.74
C PHE A 247 -3.91 -24.82 2.94
N ALA A 248 -4.96 -24.99 2.15
CA ALA A 248 -5.10 -26.17 1.30
C ALA A 248 -3.97 -26.29 0.26
N ALA A 249 -3.42 -25.17 -0.21
CA ALA A 249 -2.29 -25.16 -1.12
C ALA A 249 -0.96 -25.49 -0.42
N LEU A 250 -0.74 -24.98 0.80
CA LEU A 250 0.45 -25.29 1.60
C LEU A 250 0.59 -26.80 1.87
N ASP A 251 -0.52 -27.52 2.08
CA ASP A 251 -0.50 -28.99 2.24
C ASP A 251 0.03 -29.75 1.01
N ARG A 252 0.13 -29.07 -0.14
CA ARG A 252 0.57 -29.64 -1.43
C ARG A 252 1.95 -29.14 -1.88
N MET A 253 2.58 -28.22 -1.13
CA MET A 253 3.90 -27.64 -1.41
C MET A 253 5.00 -28.36 -0.62
#